data_AF-A0A0A3HXQ0-F1
#
_entry.id   AF-A0A0A3HXQ0-F1
#
_cell.length_a   1.000
_cell.length_b   1.000
_cell.length_c   1.000
_cell.angle_alpha   90.00
_cell.angle_beta   90.00
_cell.angle_gamma   90.00
#
_symmetry.space_group_name_H-M   'P 1'
#
loop_
_entity.id
_entity.type
_entity.pdbx_description
1 polymer ?
#
loop_
_entity_poly.entity_id
_entity_poly.type
_entity_poly.pdbx_seq_one_letter_code
_entity_poly.pdbx_strand_id
1 'polypeptide(L)'
;MDIKSIIGKLLPILPIASIAAVVIIGIMYLSYKLYRKRGGSKKASLSQFSALFLLLGWFVVVMVLTTFSRGAHFEGWVNLRLFSDYMNAWNQWSLSELQLIIFNMLMFAPLGFLLPLLGSRTRRIVPIILVSLTVTLGIELFQLFTKRGIFELNDILHNTIGSIAGYLLMRAILDAVAHRKLKLQPLFKALCLPLVFTLLFTGAMIVYHSKELGNLSIRPASAQNMNHVEVTLKTKLEKEGDTVSLYYSDQIHNLEYGNDMADLLQSSFNLSQKGGMRKDGFNRIWTLLDNSGKEIFLNYSLKDGTWNLYTENYETVSMAQEELNSYRDFYEKWLLSNGLLSEEATFSTQDENTLRWDMKRSIKNIAYEEKDFFKGFIMLIPSQNNDLPIDVFYDMKEMEYVRDIKISSPSQAYKEILNGNFTIYNDLKDGDKLFVNGYELDYTFDSKGYYQPVYKFTGLVNGQHWEALIPAAID
;
A
#
# COMPACT_ATOMS: atom_id res chain seq x y z
N MET A 1 -8.85 9.03 1.82
CA MET A 1 -9.63 9.43 3.03
C MET A 1 -10.49 10.65 2.70
N ASP A 2 -11.77 10.63 3.04
CA ASP A 2 -12.66 11.79 2.98
C ASP A 2 -12.46 12.71 4.21
N ILE A 3 -12.69 14.02 4.06
CA ILE A 3 -12.52 15.05 5.09
C ILE A 3 -13.32 14.72 6.36
N LYS A 4 -14.53 14.16 6.21
CA LYS A 4 -15.35 13.72 7.35
C LYS A 4 -14.68 12.62 8.18
N SER A 5 -14.00 11.67 7.52
CA SER A 5 -13.23 10.61 8.20
C SER A 5 -12.02 11.17 8.93
N ILE A 6 -11.35 12.18 8.36
CA ILE A 6 -10.23 12.87 9.01
C ILE A 6 -10.72 13.60 10.27
N ILE A 7 -11.82 14.35 10.18
CA ILE A 7 -12.40 15.06 11.33
C ILE A 7 -12.83 14.06 12.42
N GLY A 8 -13.50 12.96 12.04
CA GLY A 8 -13.90 11.91 12.98
C GLY A 8 -12.74 11.25 13.73
N LYS A 9 -11.58 11.10 13.08
CA LYS A 9 -10.34 10.60 13.72
C LYS A 9 -9.63 11.66 14.58
N LEU A 10 -9.74 12.94 14.23
CA LEU A 10 -9.07 14.03 14.95
C LEU A 10 -9.86 14.51 16.18
N LEU A 11 -11.20 14.46 16.15
CA LEU A 11 -12.07 14.96 17.23
C LEU A 11 -11.75 14.33 18.60
N PRO A 12 -11.53 13.00 18.72
CA PRO A 12 -11.16 12.37 19.99
C PRO A 12 -9.79 12.77 20.53
N ILE A 13 -8.91 13.32 19.69
CA ILE A 13 -7.54 13.71 20.05
C ILE A 13 -7.51 15.14 20.64
N LEU A 14 -8.53 15.97 20.37
CA LEU A 14 -8.59 17.38 20.80
C LEU A 14 -8.46 17.60 22.32
N PRO A 15 -9.09 16.79 23.21
CA PRO A 15 -8.92 16.97 24.66
C PRO A 15 -7.48 16.72 25.11
N ILE A 16 -6.85 15.67 24.58
CA ILE A 16 -5.45 15.32 24.87
C ILE A 16 -4.52 16.45 24.39
N ALA A 17 -4.74 16.95 23.18
CA ALA A 17 -3.99 18.06 22.62
C ALA A 17 -4.12 19.34 23.46
N SER A 18 -5.32 19.61 24.00
CA SER A 18 -5.59 20.78 24.85
C SER A 18 -4.87 20.69 26.19
N ILE A 19 -4.88 19.51 26.83
CA ILE A 19 -4.13 19.25 28.08
C ILE A 19 -2.63 19.41 27.82
N ALA A 20 -2.12 18.80 26.75
CA ALA A 20 -0.72 18.91 26.37
C ALA A 20 -0.29 20.37 26.15
N ALA A 21 -1.13 21.18 25.49
CA ALA A 21 -0.87 22.60 25.28
C ALA A 21 -0.73 23.38 26.60
N VAL A 22 -1.61 23.14 27.59
CA VAL A 22 -1.52 23.79 28.91
C VAL A 22 -0.25 23.38 29.64
N VAL A 23 0.09 22.09 29.61
CA VAL A 23 1.33 21.57 30.21
C VAL A 23 2.57 22.19 29.55
N ILE A 24 2.60 22.29 28.22
CA ILE A 24 3.68 22.94 27.46
C ILE A 24 3.84 24.40 27.89
N ILE A 25 2.75 25.16 27.97
CA ILE A 25 2.78 26.57 28.42
C ILE A 25 3.34 26.67 29.84
N GLY A 26 2.90 25.80 30.74
CA GLY A 26 3.39 25.73 32.13
C GLY A 26 4.90 25.46 32.20
N ILE A 27 5.39 24.44 31.47
CA ILE A 27 6.82 24.10 31.41
C ILE A 27 7.64 25.26 30.83
N MET A 28 7.16 25.90 29.75
CA MET A 28 7.83 27.04 29.14
C MET A 28 7.92 28.22 30.12
N TYR A 29 6.83 28.53 30.82
CA TYR A 29 6.80 29.59 31.83
C TYR A 29 7.76 29.31 32.99
N LEU A 30 7.73 28.08 33.54
CA LEU A 30 8.63 27.67 34.63
C LEU A 30 10.09 27.69 34.19
N SER A 31 10.40 27.17 33.01
CA SER A 31 11.75 27.17 32.43
C SER A 31 12.28 28.58 32.24
N TYR A 32 11.44 29.50 31.72
CA TYR A 32 11.79 30.91 31.58
C TYR A 32 12.01 31.59 32.94
N LYS A 33 11.14 31.33 33.92
CA LYS A 33 11.29 31.86 35.29
C LYS A 33 12.58 31.35 35.95
N LEU A 34 12.93 30.08 35.78
CA LEU A 34 14.18 29.50 36.26
C LEU A 34 15.41 30.09 35.57
N TYR A 35 15.36 30.27 34.25
CA TYR A 35 16.42 30.96 33.50
C TYR A 35 16.63 32.40 33.98
N ARG A 36 15.55 33.14 34.24
CA ARG A 36 15.61 34.50 34.82
C ARG A 36 16.18 34.48 36.24
N LYS A 37 15.80 33.50 37.06
CA LYS A 37 16.34 33.31 38.42
C LYS A 37 17.84 32.99 38.42
N ARG A 38 18.35 32.28 37.40
CA ARG A 38 19.78 31.95 37.21
C ARG A 38 20.59 33.07 36.53
N GLY A 39 20.07 34.29 36.45
CA GLY A 39 20.79 35.44 35.90
C GLY A 39 20.71 35.61 34.38
N GLY A 40 19.79 34.91 33.71
CA GLY A 40 19.58 35.01 32.27
C GLY A 40 19.16 36.42 31.81
N SER A 41 19.99 37.09 31.00
CA SER A 41 19.78 38.49 30.59
C SER A 41 18.92 38.67 29.33
N LYS A 42 18.85 37.66 28.45
CA LYS A 42 18.10 37.73 27.18
C LYS A 42 16.60 37.58 27.39
N LYS A 43 15.79 38.49 26.83
CA LYS A 43 14.33 38.37 26.76
C LYS A 43 13.93 37.55 25.53
N ALA A 44 13.00 36.61 25.69
CA ALA A 44 12.41 35.89 24.56
C ALA A 44 11.39 36.80 23.86
N SER A 45 11.45 36.87 22.53
CA SER A 45 10.42 37.56 21.75
C SER A 45 9.14 36.73 21.67
N LEU A 46 8.00 37.38 21.41
CA LEU A 46 6.73 36.68 21.21
C LEU A 46 6.84 35.65 20.07
N SER A 47 7.53 35.99 18.98
CA SER A 47 7.78 35.07 17.85
C SER A 47 8.58 33.83 18.27
N GLN A 48 9.61 33.99 19.12
CA GLN A 48 10.39 32.86 19.63
C GLN A 48 9.55 31.97 20.56
N PHE A 49 8.73 32.59 21.42
CA PHE A 49 7.82 31.86 22.29
C PHE A 49 6.78 31.08 21.47
N SER A 50 6.12 31.71 20.52
CA SER A 50 5.13 31.07 19.63
C SER A 50 5.76 29.95 18.79
N ALA A 51 6.94 30.17 18.21
CA ALA A 51 7.64 29.14 17.45
C ALA A 51 8.00 27.93 18.31
N LEU A 52 8.48 28.15 19.54
CA LEU A 52 8.81 27.07 20.47
C LEU A 52 7.54 26.32 20.93
N PHE A 53 6.46 27.02 21.24
CA PHE A 53 5.17 26.41 21.57
C PHE A 53 4.65 25.53 20.43
N LEU A 54 4.67 26.04 19.19
CA LEU A 54 4.25 25.29 18.01
C LEU A 54 5.15 24.09 17.72
N LEU A 55 6.47 24.21 17.95
CA LEU A 55 7.40 23.09 17.81
C LEU A 55 7.13 21.98 18.84
N LEU A 56 6.84 22.34 20.10
CA LEU A 56 6.50 21.35 21.11
C LEU A 56 5.15 20.68 20.81
N GLY A 57 4.15 21.45 20.36
CA GLY A 57 2.88 20.90 19.90
C GLY A 57 3.03 19.98 18.69
N TRP A 58 3.83 20.38 17.70
CA TRP A 58 4.18 19.55 16.55
C TRP A 58 4.83 18.22 17.00
N PHE A 59 5.80 18.27 17.91
CA PHE A 59 6.49 17.07 18.38
C PHE A 59 5.52 16.10 19.07
N VAL A 60 4.56 16.60 19.85
CA VAL A 60 3.50 15.78 20.44
C VAL A 60 2.66 15.10 19.35
N VAL A 61 2.25 15.85 18.32
CA VAL A 61 1.49 15.28 17.20
C VAL A 61 2.28 14.19 16.49
N VAL A 62 3.57 14.42 16.19
CA VAL A 62 4.44 13.41 15.57
C VAL A 62 4.51 12.15 16.45
N MET A 63 4.80 12.28 17.74
CA MET A 63 4.87 11.13 18.65
C MET A 63 3.55 10.35 18.72
N VAL A 64 2.41 11.05 18.71
CA VAL A 64 1.09 10.39 18.67
C VAL A 64 0.91 9.62 17.37
N LEU A 65 1.17 10.25 16.23
CA LEU A 65 0.97 9.65 14.91
C LEU A 65 1.93 8.47 14.66
N THR A 66 3.21 8.60 15.00
CA THR A 66 4.22 7.58 14.65
C THR A 66 4.38 6.51 15.71
N THR A 67 4.12 6.81 16.98
CA THR A 67 4.49 5.91 18.10
C THR A 67 3.30 5.46 18.93
N PHE A 68 2.36 6.35 19.26
CA PHE A 68 1.27 6.02 20.21
C PHE A 68 -0.03 5.55 19.55
N SER A 69 -0.19 5.77 18.24
CA SER A 69 -1.33 5.27 17.47
C SER A 69 -1.17 3.82 17.00
N ARG A 70 0.06 3.27 17.03
CA ARG A 70 0.39 1.92 16.57
C ARG A 70 0.31 0.93 17.74
N GLY A 71 -0.28 -0.25 17.51
CA GLY A 71 -0.30 -1.34 18.50
C GLY A 71 1.11 -1.85 18.83
N ALA A 72 1.31 -2.37 20.05
CA ALA A 72 2.62 -2.80 20.57
C ALA A 72 3.13 -4.15 20.03
N HIS A 73 2.84 -4.48 18.76
CA HIS A 73 3.09 -5.80 18.17
C HIS A 73 4.09 -5.82 17.02
N PHE A 74 4.77 -4.71 16.73
CA PHE A 74 5.87 -4.71 15.79
C PHE A 74 7.13 -5.20 16.52
N GLU A 75 7.55 -6.43 16.22
CA GLU A 75 8.87 -6.92 16.56
C GLU A 75 9.90 -5.86 16.12
N GLY A 76 10.88 -5.54 16.96
CA GLY A 76 11.84 -4.42 16.77
C GLY A 76 12.78 -4.62 15.58
N TRP A 77 12.21 -4.69 14.38
CA TRP A 77 12.88 -4.88 13.11
C TRP A 77 13.61 -3.59 12.73
N VAL A 78 14.70 -3.75 12.00
CA VAL A 78 15.54 -2.65 11.55
C VAL A 78 15.63 -2.74 10.03
N ASN A 79 15.07 -1.77 9.33
CA ASN A 79 15.16 -1.66 7.89
C ASN A 79 16.18 -0.57 7.50
N LEU A 80 17.32 -1.01 6.97
CA LEU A 80 18.39 -0.14 6.49
C LEU A 80 18.46 -0.05 4.95
N ARG A 81 17.50 -0.65 4.24
CA ARG A 81 17.48 -0.70 2.77
C ARG A 81 17.00 0.65 2.23
N LEU A 82 17.95 1.55 1.99
CA LEU A 82 17.65 2.87 1.46
C LEU A 82 16.93 2.76 0.11
N PHE A 83 15.88 3.55 -0.07
CA PHE A 83 15.03 3.62 -1.26
C PHE A 83 14.12 2.40 -1.53
N SER A 84 14.05 1.42 -0.62
CA SER A 84 13.15 0.27 -0.76
C SER A 84 11.70 0.68 -1.04
N ASP A 85 11.24 1.75 -0.39
CA ASP A 85 9.84 2.17 -0.47
C ASP A 85 9.49 2.74 -1.85
N TYR A 86 10.46 3.39 -2.50
CA TYR A 86 10.30 3.83 -3.89
C TYR A 86 10.26 2.65 -4.86
N MET A 87 11.09 1.63 -4.63
CA MET A 87 11.11 0.42 -5.45
C MET A 87 9.83 -0.40 -5.27
N ASN A 88 9.33 -0.52 -4.03
CA ASN A 88 8.03 -1.13 -3.76
C ASN A 88 6.90 -0.37 -4.46
N ALA A 89 6.87 0.94 -4.32
CA ALA A 89 5.84 1.77 -4.94
C ALA A 89 5.89 1.67 -6.47
N TRP A 90 7.08 1.54 -7.05
CA TRP A 90 7.27 1.30 -8.47
C TRP A 90 6.80 -0.10 -8.89
N ASN A 91 7.27 -1.16 -8.23
CA ASN A 91 6.95 -2.55 -8.56
C ASN A 91 5.45 -2.84 -8.43
N GLN A 92 4.79 -2.26 -7.43
CA GLN A 92 3.34 -2.37 -7.23
C GLN A 92 2.54 -1.32 -8.01
N TRP A 93 3.21 -0.34 -8.61
CA TRP A 93 2.59 0.85 -9.21
C TRP A 93 1.56 1.51 -8.28
N SER A 94 1.93 1.70 -7.01
CA SER A 94 1.03 2.13 -5.96
C SER A 94 1.16 3.63 -5.66
N LEU A 95 0.17 4.41 -6.09
CA LEU A 95 0.08 5.83 -5.73
C LEU A 95 -0.07 6.04 -4.21
N SER A 96 -0.69 5.10 -3.51
CA SER A 96 -0.84 5.16 -2.05
C SER A 96 0.51 5.02 -1.33
N GLU A 97 1.41 4.16 -1.80
CA GLU A 97 2.76 4.05 -1.24
C GLU A 97 3.58 5.33 -1.49
N LEU A 98 3.49 5.90 -2.70
CA LEU A 98 4.12 7.20 -2.98
C LEU A 98 3.57 8.33 -2.10
N GLN A 99 2.26 8.33 -1.81
CA GLN A 99 1.64 9.29 -0.90
C GLN A 99 2.20 9.18 0.53
N LEU A 100 2.44 7.96 1.02
CA LEU A 100 3.03 7.74 2.34
C LEU A 100 4.44 8.35 2.44
N ILE A 101 5.27 8.19 1.41
CA ILE A 101 6.59 8.83 1.32
C ILE A 101 6.47 10.35 1.42
N ILE A 102 5.54 10.96 0.68
CA ILE A 102 5.29 12.41 0.73
C ILE A 102 4.79 12.84 2.11
N PHE A 103 3.92 12.07 2.75
CA PHE A 103 3.42 12.37 4.09
C PHE A 103 4.52 12.31 5.14
N ASN A 104 5.48 11.38 5.04
CA ASN A 104 6.64 11.35 5.94
C ASN A 104 7.46 12.65 5.79
N MET A 105 7.69 13.12 4.56
CA MET A 105 8.36 14.41 4.35
C MET A 105 7.54 15.59 4.92
N LEU A 106 6.24 15.67 4.60
CA LEU A 106 5.39 16.77 5.04
C LEU A 106 5.26 16.83 6.57
N MET A 107 5.28 15.68 7.25
CA MET A 107 5.21 15.58 8.70
C MET A 107 6.33 16.37 9.39
N PHE A 108 7.54 16.42 8.82
CA PHE A 108 8.68 17.14 9.40
C PHE A 108 8.91 18.55 8.83
N ALA A 109 8.16 18.97 7.81
CA ALA A 109 8.23 20.34 7.30
C ALA A 109 8.03 21.42 8.37
N PRO A 110 7.11 21.29 9.35
CA PRO A 110 6.94 22.26 10.42
C PRO A 110 8.20 22.48 11.27
N LEU A 111 9.01 21.45 11.52
CA LEU A 111 10.27 21.57 12.27
C LEU A 111 11.21 22.56 11.59
N GLY A 112 11.49 22.32 10.31
CA GLY A 112 12.36 23.19 9.51
C GLY A 112 11.80 24.58 9.27
N PHE A 113 10.47 24.70 9.18
CA PHE A 113 9.78 25.98 9.01
C PHE A 113 9.89 26.86 10.26
N LEU A 114 9.74 26.29 11.46
CA LEU A 114 9.68 27.06 12.71
C LEU A 114 11.06 27.35 13.33
N LEU A 115 12.03 26.45 13.15
CA LEU A 115 13.38 26.60 13.74
C LEU A 115 14.07 27.95 13.43
N PRO A 116 14.02 28.52 12.20
CA PRO A 116 14.63 29.82 11.88
C PRO A 116 14.11 31.01 12.70
N LEU A 117 12.93 30.89 13.30
CA LEU A 117 12.33 31.91 14.16
C LEU A 117 12.95 31.94 15.56
N LEU A 118 13.58 30.84 15.99
CA LEU A 118 14.18 30.74 17.32
C LEU A 118 15.47 31.56 17.48
N GLY A 119 16.24 31.78 16.41
CA GLY A 119 17.44 32.59 16.50
C GLY A 119 18.27 32.69 15.21
N SER A 120 19.31 33.52 15.25
CA SER A 120 20.18 33.75 14.08
C SER A 120 20.98 32.51 13.65
N ARG A 121 21.32 31.62 14.59
CA ARG A 121 22.02 30.36 14.30
C ARG A 121 21.16 29.42 13.46
N THR A 122 19.89 29.25 13.81
CA THR A 122 18.93 28.38 13.12
C THR A 122 18.41 28.96 11.81
N ARG A 123 18.83 30.17 11.41
CA ARG A 123 18.60 30.71 10.06
C ARG A 123 19.57 30.14 9.01
N ARG A 124 20.58 29.38 9.43
CA ARG A 124 21.49 28.62 8.56
C ARG A 124 20.96 27.20 8.39
N ILE A 125 21.24 26.57 7.25
CA ILE A 125 20.73 25.22 6.94
C ILE A 125 21.38 24.12 7.79
N VAL A 126 22.67 24.24 8.14
CA VAL A 126 23.40 23.18 8.87
C VAL A 126 22.75 22.88 10.23
N PRO A 127 22.40 23.86 11.09
CA PRO A 127 21.65 23.59 12.31
C PRO A 127 20.28 22.93 12.09
N ILE A 128 19.60 23.22 10.98
CA ILE A 128 18.32 22.57 10.66
C ILE A 128 18.54 21.09 10.39
N ILE A 129 19.53 20.75 9.57
CA ILE A 129 19.86 19.35 9.24
C ILE A 129 20.26 18.59 10.51
N LEU A 130 21.15 19.15 11.33
CA LEU A 130 21.61 18.49 12.56
C LEU A 130 20.46 18.26 13.57
N VAL A 131 19.60 19.27 13.78
CA VAL A 131 18.44 19.13 14.67
C VAL A 131 17.46 18.12 14.12
N SER A 132 17.16 18.18 12.81
CA SER A 132 16.25 17.25 12.15
C SER A 132 16.74 15.81 12.29
N LEU A 133 18.00 15.53 11.92
CA LEU A 133 18.63 14.22 12.07
C LEU A 133 18.61 13.72 13.52
N THR A 134 18.92 14.59 14.49
CA THR A 134 18.91 14.22 15.90
C THR A 134 17.51 13.86 16.38
N VAL A 135 16.49 14.65 16.00
CA VAL A 135 15.10 14.43 16.42
C VAL A 135 14.54 13.17 15.77
N THR A 136 14.69 13.00 14.46
CA THR A 136 14.16 11.82 13.77
C THR A 136 14.88 10.56 14.22
N LEU A 137 16.21 10.56 14.37
CA LEU A 137 16.94 9.41 14.91
C LEU A 137 16.50 9.09 16.34
N GLY A 138 16.26 10.11 17.16
CA GLY A 138 15.74 9.93 18.52
C GLY A 138 14.37 9.28 18.55
N ILE A 139 13.48 9.62 17.61
CA ILE A 139 12.15 9.00 17.47
C ILE A 139 12.29 7.53 17.06
N GLU A 140 13.07 7.24 16.02
CA GLU A 140 13.30 5.86 15.55
C GLU A 140 13.91 4.98 16.64
N LEU A 141 14.93 5.49 17.36
CA LEU A 141 15.53 4.78 18.49
C LEU A 141 14.50 4.55 19.62
N PHE A 142 13.67 5.54 19.91
CA PHE A 142 12.61 5.40 20.92
C PHE A 142 11.60 4.32 20.51
N GLN A 143 11.16 4.29 19.25
CA GLN A 143 10.26 3.26 18.73
C GLN A 143 10.90 1.86 18.79
N LEU A 144 12.17 1.75 18.42
CA LEU A 144 12.95 0.50 18.49
C LEU A 144 13.05 -0.02 19.92
N PHE A 145 13.45 0.83 20.89
CA PHE A 145 13.57 0.42 22.30
C PHE A 145 12.22 0.12 22.95
N THR A 146 11.15 0.80 22.55
CA THR A 146 9.80 0.58 23.10
C THR A 146 9.00 -0.50 22.37
N LYS A 147 9.53 -1.08 21.29
CA LYS A 147 8.85 -2.06 20.41
C LYS A 147 7.51 -1.54 19.89
N ARG A 148 7.47 -0.26 19.55
CA ARG A 148 6.27 0.43 19.03
C ARG A 148 6.35 0.73 17.53
N GLY A 149 7.38 0.23 16.86
CA GLY A 149 7.59 0.42 15.44
C GLY A 149 8.87 -0.27 14.95
N ILE A 150 9.10 -0.13 13.65
CA ILE A 150 10.29 -0.58 12.93
C ILE A 150 11.25 0.61 12.88
N PHE A 151 12.55 0.38 13.04
CA PHE A 151 13.55 1.41 12.77
C PHE A 151 13.74 1.52 11.26
N GLU A 152 13.36 2.64 10.66
CA GLU A 152 13.38 2.80 9.20
C GLU A 152 14.34 3.91 8.75
N LEU A 153 15.40 3.53 8.02
CA LEU A 153 16.38 4.49 7.53
C LEU A 153 15.80 5.47 6.50
N ASN A 154 14.81 5.02 5.72
CA ASN A 154 14.08 5.88 4.78
C ASN A 154 13.31 6.98 5.51
N ASP A 155 12.76 6.72 6.70
CA ASP A 155 12.04 7.73 7.48
C ASP A 155 12.96 8.85 7.95
N ILE A 156 14.17 8.51 8.41
CA ILE A 156 15.21 9.51 8.74
C ILE A 156 15.50 10.41 7.54
N LEU A 157 15.64 9.81 6.35
CA LEU A 157 15.88 10.55 5.11
C LEU A 157 14.70 11.47 4.76
N HIS A 158 13.48 10.93 4.70
CA HIS A 158 12.27 11.65 4.32
C HIS A 158 11.97 12.80 5.30
N ASN A 159 12.08 12.55 6.61
CA ASN A 159 11.89 13.55 7.65
C ASN A 159 12.92 14.70 7.54
N THR A 160 14.16 14.36 7.18
CA THR A 160 15.22 15.35 6.94
C THR A 160 14.92 16.19 5.69
N ILE A 161 14.51 15.57 4.58
CA ILE A 161 14.09 16.28 3.35
C ILE A 161 12.91 17.21 3.65
N GLY A 162 11.92 16.73 4.41
CA GLY A 162 10.79 17.51 4.90
C GLY A 162 11.21 18.77 5.65
N SER A 163 12.12 18.61 6.62
CA SER A 163 12.69 19.73 7.38
C SER A 163 13.44 20.71 6.48
N ILE A 164 14.18 20.24 5.49
CA ILE A 164 14.84 21.11 4.52
C ILE A 164 13.81 21.92 3.72
N ALA A 165 12.74 21.28 3.23
CA ALA A 165 11.67 21.95 2.50
C ALA A 165 11.01 23.07 3.33
N GLY A 166 10.64 22.77 4.58
CA GLY A 166 10.08 23.76 5.50
C GLY A 166 11.03 24.93 5.77
N TYR A 167 12.33 24.65 5.93
CA TYR A 167 13.36 25.68 6.09
C TYR A 167 13.47 26.59 4.87
N LEU A 168 13.53 26.03 3.66
CA LEU A 168 13.64 26.80 2.43
C LEU A 168 12.43 27.72 2.24
N LEU A 169 11.23 27.24 2.58
CA LEU A 169 10.01 28.05 2.57
C LEU A 169 10.08 29.20 3.58
N MET A 170 10.41 28.92 4.86
CA MET A 170 10.55 29.98 5.87
C MET A 170 11.66 30.97 5.49
N ARG A 171 12.75 30.50 4.91
CA ARG A 171 13.85 31.36 4.46
C ARG A 171 13.38 32.33 3.39
N ALA A 172 12.62 31.86 2.41
CA ALA A 172 12.04 32.72 1.39
C ALA A 172 11.10 33.78 1.99
N ILE A 173 10.28 33.42 2.99
CA ILE A 173 9.40 34.35 3.72
C ILE A 173 10.22 35.41 4.46
N LEU A 174 11.23 35.01 5.23
CA LEU A 174 12.07 35.94 6.00
C LEU A 174 12.82 36.90 5.09
N ASP A 175 13.36 36.42 3.97
CA ASP A 175 14.04 37.26 2.98
C ASP A 175 13.05 38.23 2.30
N ALA A 176 11.83 37.78 1.99
CA ALA A 176 10.78 38.62 1.42
C ALA A 176 10.33 39.73 2.39
N VAL A 177 10.15 39.41 3.67
CA VAL A 177 9.80 40.37 4.72
C VAL A 177 10.93 41.38 4.94
N ALA A 178 12.19 40.91 4.99
CA ALA A 178 13.35 41.78 5.20
C ALA A 178 13.55 42.79 4.06
N HIS A 179 13.27 42.39 2.82
CA HIS A 179 13.45 43.23 1.63
C HIS A 179 12.16 43.89 1.12
N ARG A 180 11.01 43.60 1.74
CA ARG A 180 9.65 44.02 1.31
C ARG A 180 9.35 43.74 -0.17
N LYS A 181 9.98 42.71 -0.74
CA LYS A 181 9.87 42.30 -2.14
C LYS A 181 10.08 40.80 -2.26
N LEU A 182 9.33 40.16 -3.14
CA LEU A 182 9.57 38.76 -3.51
C LEU A 182 10.78 38.69 -4.44
N LYS A 183 11.85 38.05 -3.98
CA LYS A 183 13.01 37.73 -4.82
C LYS A 183 12.78 36.35 -5.45
N LEU A 184 13.04 36.24 -6.75
CA LEU A 184 12.93 34.98 -7.49
C LEU A 184 13.87 33.91 -6.92
N GLN A 185 15.11 34.26 -6.55
CA GLN A 185 16.11 33.27 -6.12
C GLN A 185 15.71 32.48 -4.86
N PRO A 186 15.25 33.09 -3.73
CA PRO A 186 14.71 32.35 -2.60
C PRO A 186 13.46 31.54 -2.94
N LEU A 187 12.59 32.05 -3.81
CA LEU A 187 11.39 31.34 -4.25
C LEU A 187 11.74 30.06 -5.03
N PHE A 188 12.69 30.14 -5.99
CA PHE A 188 13.20 28.98 -6.71
C PHE A 188 13.81 27.93 -5.77
N LYS A 189 14.52 28.37 -4.71
CA LYS A 189 15.03 27.44 -3.68
C LYS A 189 13.89 26.77 -2.89
N ALA A 190 12.83 27.49 -2.54
CA ALA A 190 11.68 26.89 -1.85
C ALA A 190 10.93 25.88 -2.76
N LEU A 191 10.90 26.12 -4.06
CA LEU A 191 10.21 25.27 -5.04
C LEU A 191 11.07 24.13 -5.57
N CYS A 192 12.39 24.09 -5.32
CA CYS A 192 13.25 23.09 -5.95
C CYS A 192 12.88 21.65 -5.57
N LEU A 193 12.54 21.39 -4.30
CA LEU A 193 12.14 20.05 -3.85
C LEU A 193 10.80 19.61 -4.47
N PRO A 194 9.71 20.39 -4.39
CA PRO A 194 8.47 20.07 -5.12
C PRO A 194 8.71 19.80 -6.60
N LEU A 195 9.50 20.65 -7.28
CA LEU A 195 9.78 20.51 -8.71
C LEU A 195 10.55 19.22 -9.02
N VAL A 196 11.52 18.83 -8.20
CA VAL A 196 12.25 17.56 -8.36
C VAL A 196 11.29 16.37 -8.24
N PHE A 197 10.42 16.35 -7.22
CA PHE A 197 9.43 15.27 -7.09
C PHE A 197 8.41 15.26 -8.22
N THR A 198 7.96 16.42 -8.71
CA THR A 198 7.11 16.50 -9.90
C THR A 198 7.81 15.93 -11.13
N LEU A 199 9.08 16.29 -11.37
CA LEU A 199 9.85 15.77 -12.50
C LEU A 199 10.06 14.25 -12.39
N LEU A 200 10.38 13.74 -11.20
CA LEU A 200 10.53 12.30 -10.96
C LEU A 200 9.21 11.56 -11.21
N PHE A 201 8.09 12.08 -10.70
CA PHE A 201 6.77 11.47 -10.88
C PHE A 201 6.33 11.50 -12.34
N THR A 202 6.48 12.63 -13.02
CA THR A 202 6.18 12.75 -14.45
C THR A 202 7.07 11.83 -15.28
N GLY A 203 8.37 11.74 -14.96
CA GLY A 203 9.28 10.81 -15.62
C GLY A 203 8.86 9.35 -15.42
N ALA A 204 8.53 8.97 -14.18
CA ALA A 204 8.03 7.63 -13.86
C ALA A 204 6.73 7.30 -14.61
N MET A 205 5.78 8.24 -14.69
CA MET A 205 4.55 8.11 -15.47
C MET A 205 4.83 7.90 -16.95
N ILE A 206 5.72 8.70 -17.55
CA ILE A 206 6.09 8.57 -18.96
C ILE A 206 6.69 7.18 -19.22
N VAL A 207 7.67 6.76 -18.41
CA VAL A 207 8.31 5.44 -18.54
C VAL A 207 7.27 4.34 -18.41
N TYR A 208 6.43 4.39 -17.38
CA TYR A 208 5.39 3.40 -17.14
C TYR A 208 4.39 3.29 -18.30
N HIS A 209 3.87 4.42 -18.78
CA HIS A 209 2.92 4.44 -19.89
C HIS A 209 3.56 4.06 -21.23
N SER A 210 4.88 4.19 -21.38
CA SER A 210 5.59 3.76 -22.58
C SER A 210 5.83 2.25 -22.68
N LYS A 211 5.80 1.53 -21.55
CA LYS A 211 5.89 0.06 -21.55
C LYS A 211 4.59 -0.53 -22.10
N GLU A 212 4.66 -1.63 -22.83
CA GLU A 212 3.46 -2.42 -23.15
C GLU A 212 2.89 -3.03 -21.86
N LEU A 213 3.71 -3.84 -21.20
CA LEU A 213 3.39 -4.53 -19.96
C LEU A 213 3.52 -3.62 -18.73
N GLY A 214 2.76 -3.95 -17.70
CA GLY A 214 2.83 -3.36 -16.37
C GLY A 214 3.98 -3.88 -15.53
N ASN A 215 4.11 -3.33 -14.33
CA ASN A 215 5.09 -3.79 -13.35
C ASN A 215 4.53 -4.99 -12.58
N LEU A 216 5.43 -5.92 -12.24
CA LEU A 216 5.11 -7.12 -11.47
C LEU A 216 5.47 -6.91 -9.99
N SER A 217 4.46 -7.00 -9.13
CA SER A 217 4.62 -6.79 -7.68
C SER A 217 5.47 -7.86 -6.97
N ILE A 218 5.72 -8.99 -7.64
CA ILE A 218 6.58 -10.08 -7.15
C ILE A 218 8.07 -9.73 -7.13
N ARG A 219 8.48 -8.65 -7.82
CA ARG A 219 9.87 -8.19 -7.84
C ARG A 219 10.23 -7.59 -6.47
N PRO A 220 11.35 -8.01 -5.85
CA PRO A 220 11.72 -7.49 -4.55
C PRO A 220 12.17 -6.02 -4.64
N ALA A 221 11.98 -5.27 -3.56
CA ALA A 221 12.49 -3.90 -3.44
C ALA A 221 14.03 -3.81 -3.53
N SER A 222 14.69 -4.86 -3.07
CA SER A 222 16.14 -5.03 -3.05
C SER A 222 16.46 -6.51 -3.00
N ALA A 223 17.55 -6.88 -3.67
CA ALA A 223 18.02 -8.26 -3.71
C ALA A 223 18.33 -8.78 -2.29
N GLN A 224 18.06 -10.08 -2.10
CA GLN A 224 18.49 -10.83 -0.92
C GLN A 224 20.02 -10.91 -0.86
N ASN A 225 20.59 -10.88 0.34
CA ASN A 225 22.02 -11.10 0.51
C ASN A 225 22.33 -12.60 0.37
N MET A 226 22.89 -12.99 -0.77
CA MET A 226 23.19 -14.40 -1.08
C MET A 226 24.62 -14.82 -0.75
N ASN A 227 25.48 -13.93 -0.24
CA ASN A 227 26.93 -14.19 -0.10
C ASN A 227 27.28 -15.40 0.76
N HIS A 228 26.46 -15.69 1.77
CA HIS A 228 26.67 -16.79 2.73
C HIS A 228 25.49 -17.76 2.78
N VAL A 229 24.69 -17.80 1.72
CA VAL A 229 23.58 -18.75 1.57
C VAL A 229 24.05 -19.93 0.73
N GLU A 230 23.90 -21.14 1.25
CA GLU A 230 24.21 -22.38 0.51
C GLU A 230 23.00 -22.73 -0.38
N VAL A 231 23.11 -22.52 -1.69
CA VAL A 231 22.04 -22.86 -2.65
C VAL A 231 22.32 -24.20 -3.30
N THR A 232 21.38 -25.14 -3.18
CA THR A 232 21.44 -26.46 -3.82
C THR A 232 20.26 -26.65 -4.77
N LEU A 233 20.55 -26.92 -6.04
CA LEU A 233 19.55 -27.26 -7.05
C LEU A 233 19.34 -28.79 -7.10
N LYS A 234 18.10 -29.24 -6.91
CA LYS A 234 17.71 -30.66 -6.92
C LYS A 234 16.88 -31.07 -8.14
N THR A 235 16.67 -30.14 -9.09
CA THR A 235 15.94 -30.39 -10.33
C THR A 235 16.78 -30.04 -11.56
N LYS A 236 16.43 -30.62 -12.70
CA LYS A 236 17.04 -30.26 -13.99
C LYS A 236 16.34 -29.02 -14.53
N LEU A 237 17.12 -28.00 -14.91
CA LEU A 237 16.59 -26.79 -15.53
C LEU A 237 16.76 -26.86 -17.05
N GLU A 238 15.70 -26.51 -17.77
CA GLU A 238 15.76 -26.32 -19.21
C GLU A 238 16.57 -25.06 -19.55
N LYS A 239 17.29 -25.13 -20.67
CA LYS A 239 18.22 -24.08 -21.12
C LYS A 239 17.62 -23.19 -22.20
N GLU A 240 16.59 -23.66 -22.85
CA GLU A 240 15.86 -22.93 -23.89
C GLU A 240 14.62 -22.30 -23.25
N GLY A 241 14.28 -21.11 -23.74
CA GLY A 241 13.03 -20.45 -23.37
C GLY A 241 11.89 -20.96 -24.24
N ASP A 242 10.68 -20.85 -23.73
CA ASP A 242 9.48 -21.27 -24.45
C ASP A 242 8.74 -20.07 -25.08
N THR A 243 7.69 -20.36 -25.82
CA THR A 243 6.71 -19.37 -26.31
C THR A 243 5.34 -19.74 -25.75
N VAL A 244 4.72 -18.81 -25.03
CA VAL A 244 3.47 -19.04 -24.30
C VAL A 244 2.48 -17.89 -24.48
N SER A 245 1.19 -18.19 -24.31
CA SER A 245 0.10 -17.23 -24.46
C SER A 245 0.15 -16.13 -23.38
N LEU A 246 0.01 -14.87 -23.81
CA LEU A 246 -0.24 -13.72 -22.94
C LEU A 246 -1.74 -13.42 -22.90
N TYR A 247 -2.26 -13.11 -21.70
CA TYR A 247 -3.66 -12.75 -21.51
C TYR A 247 -3.82 -11.38 -20.86
N TYR A 248 -5.01 -10.82 -20.96
CA TYR A 248 -5.40 -9.55 -20.37
C TYR A 248 -6.77 -9.70 -19.68
N SER A 249 -6.98 -8.94 -18.60
CA SER A 249 -8.30 -8.80 -18.00
C SER A 249 -8.60 -7.31 -17.80
N ASP A 250 -9.69 -6.86 -18.42
CA ASP A 250 -10.18 -5.50 -18.31
C ASP A 250 -10.79 -5.18 -16.94
N GLN A 251 -10.96 -6.19 -16.09
CA GLN A 251 -11.51 -6.08 -14.74
C GLN A 251 -10.46 -5.61 -13.72
N ILE A 252 -9.18 -5.53 -14.10
CA ILE A 252 -8.09 -5.15 -13.20
C ILE A 252 -7.67 -3.71 -13.48
N HIS A 253 -7.44 -2.95 -12.42
CA HIS A 253 -7.17 -1.51 -12.48
C HIS A 253 -8.24 -0.68 -13.22
N ASN A 254 -9.46 -1.20 -13.33
CA ASN A 254 -10.57 -0.57 -14.05
C ASN A 254 -11.67 -0.10 -13.10
N LEU A 255 -11.72 1.21 -12.85
CA LEU A 255 -12.75 1.79 -12.00
C LEU A 255 -14.15 1.76 -12.65
N GLU A 256 -14.22 1.77 -13.98
CA GLU A 256 -15.49 1.74 -14.71
C GLU A 256 -16.21 0.42 -14.45
N TYR A 257 -15.52 -0.71 -14.58
CA TYR A 257 -16.05 -2.03 -14.20
C TYR A 257 -16.61 -2.05 -12.77
N GLY A 258 -15.89 -1.47 -11.80
CA GLY A 258 -16.36 -1.36 -10.42
C GLY A 258 -17.64 -0.51 -10.26
N ASN A 259 -17.79 0.56 -11.04
CA ASN A 259 -19.03 1.35 -11.06
C ASN A 259 -20.18 0.54 -11.69
N ASP A 260 -19.91 -0.14 -12.81
CA ASP A 260 -20.90 -0.97 -13.50
C ASP A 260 -21.42 -2.09 -12.59
N MET A 261 -20.53 -2.70 -11.79
CA MET A 261 -20.91 -3.67 -10.76
C MET A 261 -21.76 -3.06 -9.65
N ALA A 262 -21.44 -1.83 -9.20
CA ALA A 262 -22.28 -1.14 -8.24
C ALA A 262 -23.68 -0.86 -8.79
N ASP A 263 -23.78 -0.46 -10.05
CA ASP A 263 -25.06 -0.16 -10.72
C ASP A 263 -25.87 -1.44 -10.99
N LEU A 264 -25.21 -2.52 -11.39
CA LEU A 264 -25.82 -3.84 -11.57
C LEU A 264 -26.41 -4.36 -10.24
N LEU A 265 -25.66 -4.28 -9.15
CA LEU A 265 -26.12 -4.76 -7.84
C LEU A 265 -27.26 -3.90 -7.29
N GLN A 266 -27.18 -2.57 -7.46
CA GLN A 266 -28.25 -1.66 -7.08
C GLN A 266 -29.55 -1.94 -7.82
N SER A 267 -29.48 -2.14 -9.14
CA SER A 267 -30.66 -2.46 -9.96
C SER A 267 -31.20 -3.86 -9.71
N SER A 268 -30.32 -4.86 -9.53
CA SER A 268 -30.72 -6.26 -9.30
C SER A 268 -31.43 -6.47 -7.97
N PHE A 269 -31.01 -5.76 -6.92
CA PHE A 269 -31.51 -5.96 -5.56
C PHE A 269 -32.24 -4.74 -4.98
N ASN A 270 -32.58 -3.76 -5.83
CA ASN A 270 -33.27 -2.52 -5.45
C ASN A 270 -32.59 -1.78 -4.29
N LEU A 271 -31.27 -1.63 -4.38
CA LEU A 271 -30.46 -0.95 -3.37
C LEU A 271 -30.28 0.53 -3.73
N SER A 272 -30.14 1.37 -2.71
CA SER A 272 -29.83 2.79 -2.88
C SER A 272 -28.48 3.15 -2.27
N GLN A 273 -27.68 3.96 -2.95
CA GLN A 273 -26.38 4.37 -2.43
C GLN A 273 -26.49 5.41 -1.31
N LYS A 274 -25.80 5.17 -0.20
CA LYS A 274 -25.61 6.11 0.91
C LYS A 274 -24.31 6.89 0.74
N GLY A 275 -24.41 8.17 0.39
CA GLY A 275 -23.25 9.05 0.24
C GLY A 275 -22.45 8.74 -1.03
N GLY A 276 -21.14 9.05 -1.02
CA GLY A 276 -20.26 8.79 -2.15
C GLY A 276 -19.36 7.56 -1.92
N MET A 277 -18.83 7.00 -3.01
CA MET A 277 -17.84 5.91 -2.95
C MET A 277 -16.60 6.33 -2.16
N ARG A 278 -16.22 5.48 -1.21
CA ARG A 278 -15.04 5.65 -0.36
C ARG A 278 -13.83 4.98 -1.02
N LYS A 279 -12.67 5.62 -0.92
CA LYS A 279 -11.39 5.09 -1.39
C LYS A 279 -10.54 4.64 -0.21
N ASP A 280 -10.09 3.39 -0.23
CA ASP A 280 -9.16 2.82 0.75
C ASP A 280 -8.06 2.02 0.05
N GLY A 281 -6.91 2.64 -0.21
CA GLY A 281 -5.88 2.05 -1.06
C GLY A 281 -6.42 1.69 -2.46
N PHE A 282 -6.28 0.42 -2.85
CA PHE A 282 -6.84 -0.13 -4.09
C PHE A 282 -8.35 -0.38 -4.03
N ASN A 283 -8.93 -0.38 -2.83
CA ASN A 283 -10.35 -0.65 -2.63
C ASN A 283 -11.22 0.56 -2.94
N ARG A 284 -12.37 0.28 -3.54
CA ARG A 284 -13.45 1.21 -3.84
C ARG A 284 -14.68 0.66 -3.15
N ILE A 285 -15.22 1.41 -2.20
CA ILE A 285 -16.25 0.92 -1.28
C ILE A 285 -17.50 1.77 -1.44
N TRP A 286 -18.60 1.13 -1.83
CA TRP A 286 -19.93 1.71 -1.86
C TRP A 286 -20.70 1.22 -0.64
N THR A 287 -21.32 2.15 0.08
CA THR A 287 -22.31 1.82 1.12
C THR A 287 -23.68 1.92 0.48
N LEU A 288 -24.37 0.80 0.42
CA LEU A 288 -25.70 0.63 -0.16
C LEU A 288 -26.71 0.39 0.96
N LEU A 289 -27.97 0.73 0.70
CA LEU A 289 -29.09 0.56 1.62
C LEU A 289 -30.15 -0.30 0.95
N ASP A 290 -30.61 -1.33 1.66
CA ASP A 290 -31.81 -2.06 1.28
C ASP A 290 -33.10 -1.27 1.62
N ASN A 291 -34.25 -1.86 1.26
CA ASN A 291 -35.56 -1.28 1.53
C ASN A 291 -35.87 -1.09 3.04
N SER A 292 -35.17 -1.81 3.92
CA SER A 292 -35.32 -1.68 5.38
C SER A 292 -34.39 -0.61 5.97
N GLY A 293 -33.48 -0.06 5.17
CA GLY A 293 -32.44 0.88 5.60
C GLY A 293 -31.21 0.21 6.20
N LYS A 294 -31.05 -1.12 6.04
CA LYS A 294 -29.86 -1.86 6.46
C LYS A 294 -28.70 -1.53 5.51
N GLU A 295 -27.51 -1.32 6.08
CA GLU A 295 -26.30 -1.06 5.31
C GLU A 295 -25.69 -2.35 4.75
N ILE A 296 -25.34 -2.29 3.46
CA ILE A 296 -24.63 -3.31 2.71
C ILE A 296 -23.40 -2.65 2.09
N PHE A 297 -22.27 -3.34 2.08
CA PHE A 297 -21.01 -2.83 1.57
C PHE A 297 -20.63 -3.61 0.32
N LEU A 298 -20.50 -2.90 -0.80
CA LEU A 298 -19.79 -3.39 -1.96
C LEU A 298 -18.37 -2.87 -1.89
N ASN A 299 -17.40 -3.77 -1.89
CA ASN A 299 -15.99 -3.44 -1.98
C ASN A 299 -15.40 -4.06 -3.24
N TYR A 300 -14.85 -3.24 -4.13
CA TYR A 300 -14.15 -3.66 -5.33
C TYR A 300 -12.66 -3.30 -5.23
N SER A 301 -11.81 -4.29 -5.49
CA SER A 301 -10.36 -4.15 -5.45
C SER A 301 -9.82 -3.88 -6.86
N LEU A 302 -9.28 -2.69 -7.07
CA LEU A 302 -8.59 -2.36 -8.33
C LEU A 302 -7.31 -3.18 -8.53
N LYS A 303 -6.78 -3.83 -7.49
CA LYS A 303 -5.50 -4.54 -7.56
C LYS A 303 -5.61 -5.86 -8.31
N ASP A 304 -6.73 -6.55 -8.11
CA ASP A 304 -6.94 -7.91 -8.59
C ASP A 304 -8.34 -8.10 -9.21
N GLY A 305 -9.14 -7.04 -9.34
CA GLY A 305 -10.45 -7.08 -9.98
C GLY A 305 -11.52 -7.84 -9.19
N THR A 306 -11.21 -8.31 -7.98
CA THR A 306 -12.19 -8.96 -7.11
C THR A 306 -13.18 -7.96 -6.55
N TRP A 307 -14.39 -8.43 -6.23
CA TRP A 307 -15.31 -7.67 -5.41
C TRP A 307 -16.04 -8.55 -4.40
N ASN A 308 -16.46 -7.92 -3.31
CA ASN A 308 -17.27 -8.54 -2.30
C ASN A 308 -18.46 -7.67 -1.92
N LEU A 309 -19.63 -8.30 -1.75
CA LEU A 309 -20.85 -7.69 -1.27
C LEU A 309 -21.19 -8.32 0.06
N TYR A 310 -21.27 -7.53 1.14
CA TYR A 310 -21.47 -8.09 2.47
C TYR A 310 -22.23 -7.13 3.38
N THR A 311 -22.83 -7.66 4.44
CA THR A 311 -23.37 -6.87 5.55
C THR A 311 -22.45 -6.97 6.77
N GLU A 312 -22.34 -5.93 7.60
CA GLU A 312 -21.58 -6.06 8.84
C GLU A 312 -22.38 -6.87 9.87
N ASN A 313 -21.68 -7.75 10.62
CA ASN A 313 -22.23 -8.53 11.73
C ASN A 313 -23.44 -9.41 11.36
N TYR A 314 -23.37 -10.14 10.24
CA TYR A 314 -24.37 -11.16 9.92
C TYR A 314 -24.14 -12.44 10.72
N GLU A 315 -25.22 -13.10 11.14
CA GLU A 315 -25.17 -14.45 11.69
C GLU A 315 -25.21 -15.46 10.56
N THR A 316 -24.26 -16.40 10.55
CA THR A 316 -24.27 -17.53 9.63
C THR A 316 -25.20 -18.62 10.17
N VAL A 317 -26.28 -18.90 9.45
CA VAL A 317 -27.19 -20.01 9.73
C VAL A 317 -26.77 -21.19 8.86
N SER A 318 -26.54 -22.36 9.47
CA SER A 318 -26.33 -23.62 8.72
C SER A 318 -27.64 -24.03 8.04
N MET A 319 -27.54 -24.48 6.79
CA MET A 319 -28.70 -24.85 5.98
C MET A 319 -28.61 -26.35 5.63
N ALA A 320 -29.75 -27.01 5.55
CA ALA A 320 -29.77 -28.35 4.99
C ALA A 320 -29.30 -28.30 3.52
N GLN A 321 -28.55 -29.29 3.06
CA GLN A 321 -27.99 -29.30 1.71
C GLN A 321 -29.07 -29.16 0.61
N GLU A 322 -30.25 -29.73 0.83
CA GLU A 322 -31.40 -29.62 -0.09
C GLU A 322 -31.95 -28.18 -0.15
N GLU A 323 -32.04 -27.51 1.00
CA GLU A 323 -32.44 -26.11 1.10
C GLU A 323 -31.42 -25.21 0.42
N LEU A 324 -30.13 -25.39 0.70
CA LEU A 324 -29.05 -24.63 0.07
C LEU A 324 -29.07 -24.79 -1.45
N ASN A 325 -29.23 -26.02 -1.94
CA ASN A 325 -29.34 -26.31 -3.37
C ASN A 325 -30.58 -25.67 -4.01
N SER A 326 -31.66 -25.43 -3.26
CA SER A 326 -32.87 -24.78 -3.79
C SER A 326 -32.63 -23.32 -4.20
N TYR A 327 -31.66 -22.65 -3.59
CA TYR A 327 -31.29 -21.27 -3.95
C TYR A 327 -30.43 -21.20 -5.21
N ARG A 328 -29.78 -22.30 -5.59
CA ARG A 328 -28.84 -22.35 -6.72
C ARG A 328 -29.46 -21.80 -8.00
N ASP A 329 -30.64 -22.29 -8.38
CA ASP A 329 -31.24 -21.99 -9.67
C ASP A 329 -31.48 -20.48 -9.88
N PHE A 330 -31.87 -19.78 -8.81
CA PHE A 330 -32.05 -18.34 -8.85
C PHE A 330 -30.72 -17.61 -9.09
N TYR A 331 -29.72 -17.87 -8.26
CA TYR A 331 -28.43 -17.16 -8.34
C TYR A 331 -27.64 -17.55 -9.59
N GLU A 332 -27.63 -18.81 -9.99
CA GLU A 332 -26.97 -19.28 -11.21
C GLU A 332 -27.57 -18.61 -12.44
N LYS A 333 -28.91 -18.53 -12.52
CA LYS A 333 -29.60 -17.82 -13.60
C LYS A 333 -29.28 -16.33 -13.60
N TRP A 334 -29.31 -15.68 -12.44
CA TRP A 334 -28.97 -14.27 -12.31
C TRP A 334 -27.53 -14.00 -12.77
N LEU A 335 -26.57 -14.80 -12.31
CA LEU A 335 -25.16 -14.69 -12.68
C LEU A 335 -24.96 -14.86 -14.20
N LEU A 336 -25.53 -15.92 -14.79
CA LEU A 336 -25.44 -16.17 -16.24
C LEU A 336 -26.05 -15.04 -17.07
N SER A 337 -27.24 -14.54 -16.66
CA SER A 337 -27.95 -13.49 -17.39
C SER A 337 -27.23 -12.14 -17.41
N ASN A 338 -26.33 -11.92 -16.46
CA ASN A 338 -25.54 -10.69 -16.33
C ASN A 338 -24.06 -10.89 -16.75
N GLY A 339 -23.71 -12.03 -17.35
CA GLY A 339 -22.34 -12.30 -17.81
C GLY A 339 -21.32 -12.49 -16.67
N LEU A 340 -21.78 -12.79 -15.45
CA LEU A 340 -20.93 -12.97 -14.27
C LEU A 340 -20.48 -14.42 -14.05
N LEU A 341 -21.00 -15.36 -14.84
CA LEU A 341 -20.69 -16.78 -14.72
C LEU A 341 -20.56 -17.41 -16.11
N SER A 342 -19.59 -18.30 -16.26
CA SER A 342 -19.44 -19.14 -17.44
C SER A 342 -20.25 -20.43 -17.29
N GLU A 343 -20.86 -20.91 -18.37
CA GLU A 343 -21.53 -22.22 -18.41
C GLU A 343 -20.59 -23.40 -18.13
N GLU A 344 -19.27 -23.20 -18.28
CA GLU A 344 -18.26 -24.22 -17.98
C GLU A 344 -17.94 -24.36 -16.47
N ALA A 345 -18.48 -23.46 -15.63
CA ALA A 345 -18.18 -23.46 -14.20
C ALA A 345 -18.71 -24.71 -13.50
N THR A 346 -17.91 -25.29 -12.62
CA THR A 346 -18.35 -26.42 -11.80
C THR A 346 -19.01 -25.91 -10.52
N PHE A 347 -20.27 -26.28 -10.30
CA PHE A 347 -20.99 -25.99 -9.07
C PHE A 347 -20.60 -26.95 -7.93
N SER A 348 -20.53 -26.42 -6.71
CA SER A 348 -20.41 -27.15 -5.45
C SER A 348 -20.99 -26.35 -4.29
N THR A 349 -21.06 -26.97 -3.10
CA THR A 349 -21.39 -26.28 -1.84
C THR A 349 -20.26 -26.43 -0.83
N GLN A 350 -20.15 -25.45 0.07
CA GLN A 350 -19.12 -25.40 1.12
C GLN A 350 -19.73 -24.93 2.44
N ASP A 351 -19.13 -25.32 3.56
CA ASP A 351 -19.38 -24.78 4.92
C ASP A 351 -20.86 -24.74 5.34
N GLU A 352 -21.66 -25.70 4.86
CA GLU A 352 -23.10 -25.89 5.14
C GLU A 352 -24.03 -24.70 4.78
N ASN A 353 -23.52 -23.63 4.18
CA ASN A 353 -24.32 -22.45 3.84
C ASN A 353 -23.84 -21.69 2.58
N THR A 354 -22.78 -22.15 1.92
CA THR A 354 -22.15 -21.42 0.82
C THR A 354 -22.36 -22.15 -0.50
N LEU A 355 -22.86 -21.43 -1.49
CA LEU A 355 -22.87 -21.82 -2.90
C LEU A 355 -21.55 -21.43 -3.54
N ARG A 356 -20.96 -22.32 -4.35
CA ARG A 356 -19.66 -22.09 -4.96
C ARG A 356 -19.63 -22.54 -6.42
N TRP A 357 -19.08 -21.67 -7.28
CA TRP A 357 -18.81 -21.98 -8.68
C TRP A 357 -17.32 -21.79 -8.97
N ASP A 358 -16.66 -22.82 -9.51
CA ASP A 358 -15.22 -22.80 -9.79
C ASP A 358 -14.93 -23.04 -11.28
N MET A 359 -14.01 -22.25 -11.84
CA MET A 359 -13.38 -22.55 -13.12
C MET A 359 -12.20 -23.49 -12.92
N LYS A 360 -12.28 -24.71 -13.48
CA LYS A 360 -11.21 -25.71 -13.42
C LYS A 360 -10.35 -25.63 -14.68
N ARG A 361 -9.25 -24.87 -14.61
CA ARG A 361 -8.27 -24.79 -15.70
C ARG A 361 -6.85 -25.03 -15.16
N SER A 362 -6.08 -25.82 -15.91
CA SER A 362 -4.66 -26.09 -15.64
C SER A 362 -3.79 -25.01 -16.28
N ILE A 363 -2.75 -24.55 -15.58
CA ILE A 363 -1.79 -23.59 -16.15
C ILE A 363 -1.13 -24.14 -17.41
N LYS A 364 -0.85 -25.45 -17.45
CA LYS A 364 -0.26 -26.09 -18.65
C LYS A 364 -1.15 -26.00 -19.87
N ASN A 365 -2.47 -25.90 -19.68
CA ASN A 365 -3.40 -25.79 -20.79
C ASN A 365 -3.44 -24.35 -21.29
N ILE A 366 -3.63 -23.39 -20.39
CA ILE A 366 -3.71 -21.98 -20.79
C ILE A 366 -2.38 -21.48 -21.38
N ALA A 367 -1.23 -22.03 -20.97
CA ALA A 367 0.04 -21.55 -21.50
C ALA A 367 0.20 -21.70 -23.02
N TYR A 368 -0.59 -22.56 -23.67
CA TYR A 368 -0.52 -22.83 -25.11
C TYR A 368 -1.89 -22.78 -25.79
N GLU A 369 -2.87 -22.12 -25.17
CA GLU A 369 -4.21 -21.93 -25.74
C GLU A 369 -4.35 -20.51 -26.30
N GLU A 370 -4.64 -20.40 -27.60
CA GLU A 370 -4.87 -19.11 -28.27
C GLU A 370 -6.36 -18.74 -28.27
N LYS A 371 -6.96 -18.63 -27.09
CA LYS A 371 -8.39 -18.28 -26.94
C LYS A 371 -8.69 -17.67 -25.59
N ASP A 372 -9.80 -16.95 -25.54
CA ASP A 372 -10.33 -16.38 -24.31
C ASP A 372 -10.85 -17.47 -23.38
N PHE A 373 -10.82 -17.20 -22.07
CA PHE A 373 -11.34 -18.13 -21.07
C PHE A 373 -11.77 -17.42 -19.77
N PHE A 374 -12.55 -18.12 -18.96
CA PHE A 374 -12.86 -17.66 -17.60
C PHE A 374 -11.93 -18.29 -16.56
N LYS A 375 -11.51 -17.49 -15.57
CA LYS A 375 -10.71 -17.92 -14.42
C LYS A 375 -11.39 -17.51 -13.12
N GLY A 376 -11.16 -18.27 -12.06
CA GLY A 376 -11.50 -17.86 -10.70
C GLY A 376 -12.72 -18.61 -10.18
N PHE A 377 -13.36 -18.02 -9.19
CA PHE A 377 -14.49 -18.64 -8.51
C PHE A 377 -15.44 -17.59 -7.92
N ILE A 378 -16.63 -18.06 -7.54
CA ILE A 378 -17.65 -17.27 -6.85
C ILE A 378 -18.02 -18.04 -5.59
N MET A 379 -18.10 -17.35 -4.45
CA MET A 379 -18.70 -17.87 -3.22
C MET A 379 -19.88 -16.96 -2.86
N LEU A 380 -21.02 -17.54 -2.52
CA LEU A 380 -22.23 -16.80 -2.20
C LEU A 380 -22.97 -17.46 -1.05
N ILE A 381 -23.33 -16.66 -0.05
CA ILE A 381 -24.21 -17.07 1.05
C ILE A 381 -25.62 -16.52 0.77
N PRO A 382 -26.61 -17.38 0.50
CA PRO A 382 -27.96 -16.93 0.19
C PRO A 382 -28.67 -16.39 1.44
N SER A 383 -29.65 -15.53 1.24
CA SER A 383 -30.57 -15.10 2.28
C SER A 383 -31.81 -16.00 2.30
N GLN A 384 -32.28 -16.34 3.51
CA GLN A 384 -33.54 -17.08 3.69
C GLN A 384 -34.78 -16.20 3.55
N ASN A 385 -34.61 -14.87 3.59
CA ASN A 385 -35.71 -13.92 3.70
C ASN A 385 -36.02 -13.17 2.40
N ASN A 386 -35.05 -13.11 1.49
CA ASN A 386 -35.15 -12.36 0.23
C ASN A 386 -34.08 -12.83 -0.77
N ASP A 387 -34.15 -12.28 -1.98
CA ASP A 387 -33.23 -12.59 -3.09
C ASP A 387 -31.85 -11.91 -2.95
N LEU A 388 -31.69 -10.97 -2.01
CA LEU A 388 -30.42 -10.30 -1.76
C LEU A 388 -29.49 -11.25 -0.97
N PRO A 389 -28.31 -11.61 -1.50
CA PRO A 389 -27.39 -12.48 -0.77
C PRO A 389 -26.84 -11.80 0.49
N ILE A 390 -26.51 -12.60 1.50
CA ILE A 390 -25.93 -12.12 2.76
C ILE A 390 -24.47 -11.70 2.56
N ASP A 391 -23.74 -12.53 1.82
CA ASP A 391 -22.33 -12.34 1.48
C ASP A 391 -22.07 -12.90 0.08
N VAL A 392 -21.26 -12.18 -0.70
CA VAL A 392 -20.73 -12.62 -1.98
C VAL A 392 -19.26 -12.29 -2.02
N PHE A 393 -18.44 -13.27 -2.38
CA PHE A 393 -17.06 -13.07 -2.81
C PHE A 393 -16.93 -13.48 -4.28
N TYR A 394 -16.54 -12.54 -5.12
CA TYR A 394 -16.43 -12.72 -6.55
C TYR A 394 -14.99 -12.53 -7.02
N ASP A 395 -14.40 -13.59 -7.55
CA ASP A 395 -13.05 -13.64 -8.13
C ASP A 395 -13.07 -14.12 -9.60
N MET A 396 -14.25 -14.28 -10.19
CA MET A 396 -14.42 -14.75 -11.57
C MET A 396 -14.02 -13.66 -12.57
N LYS A 397 -13.15 -13.99 -13.53
CA LYS A 397 -12.57 -13.06 -14.51
C LYS A 397 -12.63 -13.62 -15.90
N GLU A 398 -12.94 -12.75 -16.84
CA GLU A 398 -12.70 -13.01 -18.25
C GLU A 398 -11.24 -12.69 -18.58
N MET A 399 -10.63 -13.62 -19.31
CA MET A 399 -9.24 -13.57 -19.73
C MET A 399 -9.22 -13.52 -21.25
N GLU A 400 -8.88 -12.37 -21.81
CA GLU A 400 -8.74 -12.16 -23.25
C GLU A 400 -7.35 -12.60 -23.70
N TYR A 401 -7.28 -13.43 -24.74
CA TYR A 401 -6.01 -13.78 -25.38
C TYR A 401 -5.47 -12.58 -26.15
N VAL A 402 -4.22 -12.23 -25.88
CA VAL A 402 -3.56 -11.08 -26.52
C VAL A 402 -2.70 -11.56 -27.68
N ARG A 403 -1.70 -12.40 -27.39
CA ARG A 403 -0.71 -12.94 -28.33
C ARG A 403 0.23 -13.91 -27.62
N ASP A 404 0.99 -14.67 -28.38
CA ASP A 404 2.15 -15.39 -27.87
C ASP A 404 3.33 -14.46 -27.53
N ILE A 405 4.05 -14.80 -26.46
CA ILE A 405 5.28 -14.12 -26.02
C ILE A 405 6.40 -15.13 -25.78
N LYS A 406 7.64 -14.72 -26.08
CA LYS A 406 8.82 -15.48 -25.70
C LYS A 406 9.13 -15.26 -24.23
N ILE A 407 9.41 -16.35 -23.52
CA ILE A 407 9.82 -16.32 -22.12
C ILE A 407 11.28 -16.73 -21.97
N SER A 408 11.91 -16.23 -20.91
CA SER A 408 13.25 -16.64 -20.50
C SER A 408 13.26 -18.14 -20.16
N SER A 409 14.42 -18.78 -20.27
CA SER A 409 14.56 -20.17 -19.85
C SER A 409 14.48 -20.32 -18.33
N PRO A 410 14.05 -21.48 -17.80
CA PRO A 410 14.12 -21.78 -16.37
C PRO A 410 15.54 -21.64 -15.80
N SER A 411 16.57 -21.92 -16.61
CA SER A 411 17.97 -21.68 -16.24
C SER A 411 18.30 -20.20 -16.06
N GLN A 412 17.70 -19.29 -16.84
CA GLN A 412 17.86 -17.84 -16.65
C GLN A 412 17.09 -17.37 -15.42
N ALA A 413 15.85 -17.80 -15.23
CA ALA A 413 15.06 -17.46 -14.06
C ALA A 413 15.73 -17.94 -12.75
N TYR A 414 16.38 -19.10 -12.77
CA TYR A 414 17.17 -19.57 -11.62
C TYR A 414 18.38 -18.68 -11.30
N LYS A 415 18.98 -17.99 -12.29
CA LYS A 415 20.05 -17.02 -12.01
C LYS A 415 19.52 -15.83 -11.20
N GLU A 416 18.27 -15.43 -11.39
CA GLU A 416 17.65 -14.40 -10.56
C GLU A 416 17.55 -14.84 -9.09
N ILE A 417 17.28 -16.13 -8.82
CA ILE A 417 17.35 -16.69 -7.46
C ILE A 417 18.77 -16.59 -6.90
N LEU A 418 19.79 -16.97 -7.67
CA LEU A 418 21.19 -16.87 -7.24
C LEU A 418 21.61 -15.42 -6.98
N ASN A 419 21.04 -14.46 -7.70
CA ASN A 419 21.27 -13.03 -7.51
C ASN A 419 20.44 -12.43 -6.36
N GLY A 420 19.57 -13.22 -5.71
CA GLY A 420 18.69 -12.75 -4.64
C GLY A 420 17.48 -11.95 -5.13
N ASN A 421 17.17 -11.97 -6.43
CA ASN A 421 16.08 -11.20 -7.05
C ASN A 421 14.73 -11.90 -6.90
N PHE A 422 14.36 -12.27 -5.67
CA PHE A 422 13.07 -12.85 -5.33
C PHE A 422 12.58 -12.34 -3.97
N THR A 423 11.27 -12.43 -3.76
CA THR A 423 10.63 -12.03 -2.51
C THR A 423 10.55 -13.22 -1.55
N ILE A 424 10.87 -12.99 -0.28
CA ILE A 424 10.70 -13.94 0.82
C ILE A 424 10.23 -13.15 2.05
N TYR A 425 9.40 -13.77 2.88
CA TYR A 425 8.84 -13.09 4.06
C TYR A 425 9.91 -12.72 5.09
N ASN A 426 10.80 -13.67 5.39
CA ASN A 426 11.95 -13.43 6.25
C ASN A 426 13.21 -13.41 5.39
N ASP A 427 14.00 -12.34 5.53
CA ASP A 427 15.29 -12.25 4.86
C ASP A 427 16.19 -13.45 5.20
N LEU A 428 16.90 -13.91 4.19
CA LEU A 428 17.91 -14.96 4.36
C LEU A 428 19.06 -14.45 5.22
N LYS A 429 19.57 -15.33 6.07
CA LYS A 429 20.67 -15.08 7.00
C LYS A 429 21.91 -15.86 6.59
N ASP A 430 23.06 -15.40 7.08
CA ASP A 430 24.33 -16.08 6.87
C ASP A 430 24.27 -17.53 7.40
N GLY A 431 24.62 -18.49 6.55
CA GLY A 431 24.57 -19.92 6.85
C GLY A 431 23.26 -20.61 6.48
N ASP A 432 22.26 -19.89 6.00
CA ASP A 432 21.00 -20.48 5.54
C ASP A 432 21.22 -21.41 4.34
N LYS A 433 20.43 -22.48 4.28
CA LYS A 433 20.46 -23.49 3.22
C LYS A 433 19.19 -23.43 2.39
N LEU A 434 19.32 -23.05 1.14
CA LEU A 434 18.23 -22.98 0.16
C LEU A 434 18.29 -24.17 -0.79
N PHE A 435 17.32 -25.07 -0.69
CA PHE A 435 17.12 -26.17 -1.62
C PHE A 435 16.04 -25.81 -2.63
N VAL A 436 16.40 -25.78 -3.91
CA VAL A 436 15.43 -25.59 -5.00
C VAL A 436 15.07 -26.97 -5.54
N ASN A 437 13.86 -27.43 -5.20
CA ASN A 437 13.39 -28.79 -5.48
C ASN A 437 12.71 -28.91 -6.84
N GLY A 438 12.08 -27.84 -7.32
CA GLY A 438 11.30 -27.84 -8.54
C GLY A 438 11.01 -26.44 -9.05
N TYR A 439 10.48 -26.39 -10.26
CA TYR A 439 9.86 -25.19 -10.81
C TYR A 439 8.66 -25.60 -11.66
N GLU A 440 7.72 -24.69 -11.81
CA GLU A 440 6.63 -24.78 -12.78
C GLU A 440 6.35 -23.42 -13.40
N LEU A 441 5.77 -23.43 -14.60
CA LEU A 441 5.21 -22.22 -15.19
C LEU A 441 3.93 -21.88 -14.45
N ASP A 442 3.79 -20.62 -14.07
CA ASP A 442 2.62 -20.03 -13.44
C ASP A 442 2.35 -18.67 -14.08
N TYR A 443 1.32 -17.97 -13.64
CA TYR A 443 0.97 -16.66 -14.15
C TYR A 443 0.54 -15.72 -13.02
N THR A 444 0.80 -14.42 -13.20
CA THR A 444 0.36 -13.41 -12.25
C THR A 444 0.02 -12.11 -12.97
N PHE A 445 -0.85 -11.31 -12.35
CA PHE A 445 -1.24 -10.04 -12.92
C PHE A 445 -0.18 -8.97 -12.69
N ASP A 446 0.03 -8.18 -13.73
CA ASP A 446 0.80 -6.95 -13.64
C ASP A 446 -0.08 -5.75 -13.32
N SER A 447 0.57 -4.61 -13.11
CA SER A 447 -0.11 -3.36 -12.76
C SER A 447 -0.90 -2.71 -13.91
N LYS A 448 -1.00 -3.34 -15.08
CA LYS A 448 -1.81 -2.91 -16.23
C LYS A 448 -2.95 -3.88 -16.54
N GLY A 449 -3.06 -5.01 -15.84
CA GLY A 449 -4.10 -6.02 -16.08
C GLY A 449 -3.67 -7.15 -17.01
N TYR A 450 -2.42 -7.18 -17.49
CA TYR A 450 -1.92 -8.36 -18.19
C TYR A 450 -1.62 -9.49 -17.20
N TYR A 451 -2.02 -10.69 -17.57
CA TYR A 451 -1.72 -11.92 -16.86
C TYR A 451 -0.46 -12.51 -17.49
N GLN A 452 0.68 -12.23 -16.85
CA GLN A 452 2.00 -12.54 -17.39
C GLN A 452 2.52 -13.90 -16.89
N PRO A 453 3.28 -14.63 -17.71
CA PRO A 453 3.94 -15.84 -17.30
C PRO A 453 5.08 -15.55 -16.31
N VAL A 454 5.16 -16.40 -15.29
CA VAL A 454 6.20 -16.40 -14.27
C VAL A 454 6.64 -17.83 -13.99
N TYR A 455 7.85 -18.00 -13.47
CA TYR A 455 8.28 -19.29 -12.92
C TYR A 455 8.06 -19.33 -11.43
N LYS A 456 7.28 -20.31 -10.97
CA LYS A 456 7.14 -20.65 -9.56
C LYS A 456 8.19 -21.68 -9.19
N PHE A 457 9.22 -21.26 -8.48
CA PHE A 457 10.20 -22.17 -7.89
C PHE A 457 9.72 -22.62 -6.52
N THR A 458 9.88 -23.91 -6.22
CA THR A 458 9.49 -24.50 -4.94
C THR A 458 10.67 -25.25 -4.31
N GLY A 459 10.70 -25.28 -2.98
CA GLY A 459 11.89 -25.73 -2.28
C GLY A 459 11.79 -25.66 -0.77
N LEU A 460 12.96 -25.62 -0.13
CA LEU A 460 13.10 -25.52 1.31
C LEU A 460 14.18 -24.51 1.69
N VAL A 461 13.90 -23.65 2.66
CA VAL A 461 14.92 -22.85 3.37
C VAL A 461 15.04 -23.42 4.78
N ASN A 462 16.22 -23.93 5.13
CA ASN A 462 16.47 -24.55 6.45
C ASN A 462 15.43 -25.62 6.85
N GLY A 463 14.90 -26.36 5.88
CA GLY A 463 13.88 -27.38 6.08
C GLY A 463 12.43 -26.87 6.14
N GLN A 464 12.20 -25.57 6.08
CA GLN A 464 10.87 -24.97 5.96
C GLN A 464 10.48 -24.74 4.50
N HIS A 465 9.19 -24.86 4.18
CA HIS A 465 8.69 -24.64 2.83
C HIS A 465 9.09 -23.26 2.31
N TRP A 466 9.60 -23.23 1.08
CA TRP A 466 9.95 -22.02 0.37
C TRP A 466 9.38 -22.05 -1.04
N GLU A 467 8.84 -20.92 -1.46
CA GLU A 467 8.45 -20.67 -2.84
C GLU A 467 8.86 -19.26 -3.27
N ALA A 468 9.12 -19.08 -4.56
CA ALA A 468 9.43 -17.79 -5.16
C ALA A 468 8.87 -17.71 -6.57
N LEU A 469 8.29 -16.56 -6.92
CA LEU A 469 7.85 -16.25 -8.27
C LEU A 469 8.91 -15.38 -8.96
N ILE A 470 9.31 -15.77 -10.16
CA ILE A 470 10.28 -15.04 -10.99
C ILE A 470 9.61 -14.67 -12.31
N PRO A 471 9.64 -13.38 -12.74
CA PRO A 471 9.14 -12.99 -14.06
C PRO A 471 9.74 -13.82 -15.19
N ALA A 472 8.90 -14.37 -16.08
CA ALA A 472 9.37 -15.17 -17.20
C ALA A 472 9.41 -14.38 -18.51
N ALA A 473 8.49 -13.43 -18.72
CA ALA A 473 8.44 -12.60 -19.92
C ALA A 473 9.76 -11.83 -20.15
N ILE A 474 10.24 -11.84 -21.39
CA ILE A 474 11.41 -11.07 -21.82
C ILE A 474 10.91 -9.72 -22.35
N ASP A 475 11.32 -8.63 -21.69
CA ASP A 475 11.04 -7.25 -22.12
C ASP A 475 11.73 -6.89 -23.44
#